data_AF-A0AAV8S2V8-F1
#
_entry.id   AF-A0AAV8S2V8-F1
#
_cell.length_a   1.000
_cell.length_b   1.000
_cell.length_c   1.000
_cell.angle_alpha   90.00
_cell.angle_beta   90.00
_cell.angle_gamma   90.00
#
_symmetry.space_group_name_H-M   'P 1'
#
loop_
_entity.id
_entity.type
_entity.pdbx_description
1 polymer ?
#
loop_
_entity_poly.entity_id
_entity_poly.type
_entity_poly.pdbx_seq_one_letter_code
_entity_poly.pdbx_strand_id
1 'polypeptide(L)'
;MGSRGANVLLSRANRIRQKLQSALEASVLDIEDVSYQHAGHAGVQGDAKETHFNIKIVSLKFEGQTLVKRHRMVYELLVCC
;
A
#
# COMPACT_ATOMS: atom_id res chain seq x y z
N MET A 1 11.59 -2.01 27.03
CA MET A 1 10.94 -2.58 25.84
C MET A 1 9.91 -1.58 25.34
N GLY A 2 9.94 -1.16 24.08
CA GLY A 2 8.89 -0.32 23.48
C GLY A 2 9.39 0.98 22.84
N SER A 3 9.97 0.88 21.64
CA SER A 3 10.18 2.05 20.76
C SER A 3 10.03 1.70 19.26
N ARG A 4 9.28 0.63 18.92
CA ARG A 4 9.02 0.25 17.51
C ARG A 4 7.80 0.94 16.88
N GLY A 5 7.05 1.74 17.63
CA GLY A 5 5.79 2.34 17.15
C GLY A 5 5.96 3.66 16.37
N ALA A 6 7.04 4.41 16.60
CA ALA A 6 7.16 5.78 16.08
C ALA A 6 7.53 5.85 14.59
N ASN A 7 8.24 4.86 14.05
CA ASN A 7 8.69 4.88 12.65
C ASN A 7 7.63 4.39 11.64
N VAL A 8 6.55 3.79 12.13
CA VAL A 8 5.45 3.31 11.28
C VAL A 8 4.60 4.51 10.81
N LEU A 9 4.38 5.52 11.67
CA LEU A 9 3.50 6.67 11.42
C LEU A 9 3.88 7.58 10.24
N LEU A 10 5.13 7.54 9.76
CA LEU A 10 5.65 8.40 8.67
C LEU A 10 5.97 7.65 7.36
N SER A 11 5.86 6.32 7.32
CA SER A 11 6.18 5.53 6.12
C SER A 11 5.11 5.69 5.03
N ARG A 12 5.52 5.60 3.75
CA ARG A 12 4.61 5.62 2.59
C ARG A 12 3.50 4.59 2.71
N ALA A 13 3.79 3.43 3.29
CA ALA A 13 2.82 2.38 3.54
C ALA A 13 1.64 2.87 4.38
N ASN A 14 1.88 3.71 5.38
CA ASN A 14 0.82 4.24 6.24
C ASN A 14 -0.03 5.31 5.55
N ARG A 15 0.58 6.14 4.70
CA ARG A 15 -0.17 7.10 3.87
C ARG A 15 -1.09 6.37 2.89
N ILE A 16 -0.60 5.29 2.30
CA ILE A 16 -1.38 4.38 1.45
C ILE A 16 -2.51 3.75 2.27
N ARG A 17 -2.20 3.23 3.47
CA ARG A 17 -3.17 2.63 4.38
C ARG A 17 -4.34 3.56 4.66
N GLN A 18 -4.06 4.78 5.11
CA GLN A 18 -5.10 5.76 5.45
C GLN A 18 -5.95 6.15 4.24
N LYS A 19 -5.31 6.38 3.08
CA LYS A 19 -6.02 6.77 1.85
C LYS A 19 -6.97 5.66 1.37
N LEU A 20 -6.48 4.42 1.35
CA LEU A 20 -7.29 3.26 0.97
C LEU A 20 -8.38 2.94 1.99
N GLN A 21 -8.06 3.03 3.29
CA GLN A 21 -9.03 2.76 4.36
C GLN A 21 -10.19 3.76 4.32
N SER A 22 -9.89 5.06 4.13
CA SER A 22 -10.91 6.11 4.05
C SER A 22 -11.74 6.02 2.75
N ALA A 23 -11.10 5.81 1.60
CA ALA A 23 -11.80 5.80 0.32
C ALA A 23 -12.60 4.52 0.04
N LEU A 24 -12.11 3.37 0.50
CA LEU A 24 -12.73 2.07 0.23
C LEU A 24 -13.51 1.54 1.44
N GLU A 25 -13.52 2.21 2.59
CA GLU A 25 -14.14 1.72 3.83
C GLU A 25 -13.72 0.27 4.12
N ALA A 26 -12.42 -0.02 3.91
CA ALA A 26 -11.90 -1.38 3.97
C ALA A 26 -12.02 -1.95 5.39
N SER A 27 -12.74 -3.07 5.52
CA SER A 27 -12.87 -3.80 6.79
C SER A 27 -11.57 -4.48 7.20
N VAL A 28 -10.81 -4.97 6.22
CA VAL A 28 -9.47 -5.54 6.43
C VAL A 28 -8.51 -4.95 5.40
N LEU A 29 -7.39 -4.43 5.89
CA LEU A 29 -6.34 -3.84 5.07
C LEU A 29 -4.98 -4.31 5.58
N ASP A 30 -4.33 -5.15 4.78
CA ASP A 30 -2.99 -5.68 5.02
C ASP A 30 -2.05 -5.15 3.95
N ILE A 31 -0.91 -4.60 4.36
CA ILE A 31 0.10 -4.02 3.46
C ILE A 31 1.44 -4.61 3.86
N GLU A 32 2.03 -5.36 2.95
CA GLU A 32 3.35 -5.97 3.10
C GLU A 32 4.32 -5.30 2.11
N ASP A 33 5.41 -4.75 2.62
CA ASP A 33 6.50 -4.26 1.77
C ASP A 33 7.32 -5.47 1.30
N VAL A 34 7.40 -5.68 -0.01
CA VAL A 34 8.24 -6.71 -0.65
C VAL A 34 9.37 -6.08 -1.46
N SER A 35 9.65 -4.79 -1.22
CA SER A 35 10.70 -4.03 -1.90
C SER A 35 12.09 -4.66 -1.70
N TYR A 36 12.29 -5.39 -0.60
CA TYR A 36 13.52 -6.12 -0.31
C TYR A 36 13.79 -7.29 -1.27
N GLN A 37 12.77 -7.88 -1.91
CA GLN A 37 12.95 -8.98 -2.87
C GLN A 37 13.55 -8.50 -4.19
N HIS A 38 13.46 -7.20 -4.48
CA HIS A 38 13.97 -6.58 -5.71
C HIS A 38 15.16 -5.64 -5.46
N ALA A 39 15.64 -5.54 -4.22
CA ALA A 39 16.82 -4.76 -3.85
C ALA A 39 18.15 -5.34 -4.40
N GLY A 40 18.11 -6.43 -5.17
CA GLY A 40 19.27 -7.13 -5.73
C GLY A 40 19.94 -6.48 -6.95
N HIS A 41 19.42 -5.36 -7.48
CA HIS A 41 20.11 -4.61 -8.53
C HIS A 41 20.90 -3.43 -7.93
N ALA A 42 22.23 -3.54 -8.01
CA ALA A 42 23.25 -2.62 -7.49
C ALA A 42 23.30 -1.22 -8.17
N GLY A 43 22.15 -0.68 -8.58
CA GLY A 43 22.08 0.49 -9.47
C GLY A 43 21.32 1.70 -8.96
N VAL A 44 20.88 1.76 -7.69
CA VAL A 44 20.17 2.94 -7.17
C VAL A 44 20.69 3.34 -5.79
N GLN A 45 21.77 4.11 -5.79
CA GLN A 45 22.07 5.04 -4.70
C GLN A 45 21.01 6.16 -4.75
N GLY A 46 19.87 5.95 -4.09
CA GLY A 46 18.79 6.93 -4.00
C GLY A 46 17.42 6.26 -3.82
N ASP A 47 16.80 6.49 -2.67
CA ASP A 47 15.34 6.43 -2.41
C ASP A 47 14.51 5.18 -2.78
N ALA A 48 15.10 4.07 -3.22
CA ALA A 48 14.35 2.91 -3.74
C ALA A 48 14.00 1.83 -2.68
N LYS A 49 13.80 2.19 -1.41
CA LYS A 49 13.47 1.20 -0.35
C LYS A 49 11.99 0.80 -0.29
N GLU A 50 11.11 1.49 -1.01
CA GLU A 50 9.65 1.38 -0.91
C GLU A 50 9.02 1.41 -2.32
N THR A 51 9.37 0.44 -3.18
CA THR A 51 8.94 0.38 -4.59
C THR A 51 7.84 -0.66 -4.84
N HIS A 52 7.82 -1.75 -4.09
CA HIS A 52 6.87 -2.85 -4.28
C HIS A 52 6.13 -3.14 -2.99
N PHE A 53 4.80 -3.01 -3.06
CA PHE A 53 3.90 -3.29 -1.95
C PHE A 53 2.89 -4.35 -2.38
N ASN A 54 2.75 -5.38 -1.55
CA ASN A 54 1.65 -6.32 -1.66
C ASN A 54 0.52 -5.84 -0.74
N ILE A 55 -0.67 -5.64 -1.31
CA ILE A 55 -1.80 -5.06 -0.58
C ILE A 55 -2.99 -6.00 -0.67
N LYS A 56 -3.51 -6.42 0.49
CA LYS A 56 -4.74 -7.21 0.61
C LYS A 56 -5.84 -6.33 1.20
N ILE A 57 -6.91 -6.15 0.43
CA ILE A 57 -8.04 -5.29 0.80
C ILE A 57 -9.32 -6.13 0.80
N VAL A 58 -10.07 -6.05 1.88
CA VAL A 58 -11.44 -6.58 1.98
C VAL A 58 -12.38 -5.40 2.21
N SER A 59 -13.28 -5.16 1.25
CA SER A 59 -14.28 -4.09 1.31
C SER A 59 -15.56 -4.52 0.59
N LEU A 60 -16.70 -4.05 1.11
CA LEU A 60 -18.01 -4.21 0.49
C LEU A 60 -18.16 -3.39 -0.81
N LYS A 61 -17.35 -2.34 -1.02
CA LYS A 61 -17.36 -1.53 -2.26
C LYS A 61 -16.96 -2.32 -3.50
N PHE A 62 -16.31 -3.47 -3.30
CA PHE A 62 -15.92 -4.37 -4.38
C PHE A 62 -17.01 -5.38 -4.76
N GLU A 63 -18.12 -5.43 -4.03
CA GLU A 63 -19.26 -6.27 -4.35
C GLU A 63 -19.86 -5.85 -5.71
N GLY A 64 -20.11 -6.83 -6.58
CA GLY A 64 -20.61 -6.59 -7.94
C GLY A 64 -19.63 -5.97 -8.93
N GLN A 65 -18.40 -5.62 -8.53
CA GLN A 65 -17.38 -5.05 -9.42
C GLN A 65 -16.47 -6.12 -10.00
N THR A 66 -16.15 -5.99 -11.29
CA THR A 66 -15.18 -6.87 -11.98
C THR A 66 -13.76 -6.65 -11.44
N LEU A 67 -12.91 -7.68 -11.53
CA LEU A 67 -11.51 -7.64 -11.09
C LEU A 67 -10.77 -6.39 -11.60
N VAL A 68 -10.84 -6.13 -12.90
CA VAL A 68 -10.17 -4.97 -13.54
C VAL A 68 -10.64 -3.65 -12.93
N LYS A 69 -11.95 -3.52 -12.64
CA LYS A 69 -12.51 -2.30 -12.06
C LYS A 69 -12.07 -2.11 -10.62
N ARG A 70 -11.92 -3.19 -9.84
CA ARG A 70 -11.32 -3.15 -8.49
C ARG A 70 -9.88 -2.62 -8.54
N HIS A 71 -9.06 -3.15 -9.44
CA HIS A 71 -7.69 -2.66 -9.62
C HIS A 71 -7.66 -1.20 -10.05
N ARG A 72 -8.49 -0.79 -11.02
CA ARG A 72 -8.58 0.63 -11.44
C ARG A 72 -8.91 1.55 -10.28
N MET A 73 -9.94 1.23 -9.49
CA MET A 73 -10.31 2.05 -8.32
C MET A 73 -9.14 2.18 -7.34
N VAL A 74 -8.42 1.09 -7.05
CA VAL A 74 -7.24 1.13 -6.17
C VAL A 74 -6.12 1.98 -6.79
N TYR A 75 -5.84 1.83 -8.08
CA TYR A 75 -4.82 2.64 -8.76
C TYR A 75 -5.18 4.12 -8.82
N GLU A 76 -6.43 4.48 -9.10
CA GLU A 76 -6.91 5.87 -9.08
C GLU A 76 -6.73 6.50 -7.69
N LEU A 77 -6.93 5.73 -6.63
CA LEU A 77 -6.70 6.19 -5.27
C LEU A 77 -5.20 6.32 -4.94
N LEU A 78 -4.33 5.52 -5.55
CA LEU A 78 -2.88 5.56 -5.29
C LEU A 78 -2.13 6.54 -6.19
N VAL A 79 -2.67 6.87 -7.37
CA VAL A 79 -2.14 7.91 -8.24
C VAL A 79 -2.21 9.24 -7.49
N CYS A 80 -1.09 9.95 -7.48
CA CYS A 80 -1.01 11.26 -6.85
C CYS A 80 -1.67 12.28 -7.77
N CYS A 81 -2.61 13.05 -7.21
CA CYS A 81 -2.65 14.49 -7.45
C CYS A 81 -1.79 15.13 -6.34
#